data_AF-A0A8J7YS30-F1
#
_entry.id   AF-A0A8J7YS30-F1
#
_cell.length_a   1.000
_cell.length_b   1.000
_cell.length_c   1.000
_cell.angle_alpha   90.00
_cell.angle_beta   90.00
_cell.angle_gamma   90.00
#
_symmetry.space_group_name_H-M   'P 1'
#
loop_
_entity.id
_entity.type
_entity.pdbx_description
1 polymer ?
#
loop_
_entity_poly.entity_id
_entity_poly.type
_entity_poly.pdbx_seq_one_letter_code
_entity_poly.pdbx_strand_id
1 'polypeptide(L)'
;MNDLISIFVIIVGIGFAGLVLYLLSYKYSKDKYIDYGDNWTVVEGHITGAPALLSDFDKIPNATKMVEKYSFDKISDTRFRVFLIIDEHFDKIPNAANIIERLSHDPVAFIRRGALLGVKKHFDKIPNAANIIERLSHDSNKFVKSEAAEGVLSHFDKIPNAAKITEELSYYSDKDIKLQCVKILKKHFDKIPNAKKIFVKFSQTSDEDINPILIKILRYRFNEIPDAPEIFSRILSTIMTTVTKFDNEVSFLDTLHIFSEHFYEIPDAKEMLKIFVNTNKNYIEDLSREEYLKNMLENIFNKISDERIKI
;
A
#
# COMPACT_ATOMS: atom_id res chain seq x y z
N MET A 1 74.11 -31.17 14.06
CA MET A 1 73.15 -32.25 13.71
C MET A 1 71.89 -32.17 14.58
N ASN A 2 72.00 -31.93 15.89
CA ASN A 2 70.85 -31.81 16.80
C ASN A 2 69.91 -30.63 16.48
N ASP A 3 70.44 -29.49 16.02
CA ASP A 3 69.59 -28.31 15.71
C ASP A 3 68.69 -28.53 14.48
N LEU A 4 69.18 -29.28 13.49
CA LEU A 4 68.41 -29.64 12.30
C LEU A 4 67.25 -30.60 12.64
N ILE A 5 67.46 -31.51 13.60
CA ILE A 5 66.42 -32.43 14.07
C ILE A 5 65.35 -31.65 14.85
N SER A 6 65.75 -30.70 15.70
CA SER A 6 64.80 -29.85 16.43
C SER A 6 63.93 -28.99 15.51
N ILE A 7 64.52 -28.39 14.46
CA ILE A 7 63.78 -27.60 13.48
C ILE A 7 62.80 -28.49 12.70
N PHE A 8 63.20 -29.70 12.31
CA PHE A 8 62.34 -30.64 11.60
C PHE A 8 61.13 -31.08 12.44
N VAL A 9 61.33 -31.38 13.74
CA VAL A 9 60.25 -31.77 14.65
C VAL A 9 59.23 -30.64 14.84
N ILE A 10 59.68 -29.38 14.91
CA ILE A 10 58.79 -28.21 15.03
C ILE A 10 57.97 -28.02 13.76
N ILE A 11 58.58 -28.13 12.58
CA ILE A 11 57.89 -27.98 11.29
C ILE A 11 56.83 -29.06 11.11
N VAL A 12 57.15 -30.32 11.41
CA VAL A 12 56.20 -31.44 11.34
C VAL A 12 55.07 -31.27 12.36
N GLY A 13 55.37 -30.81 13.57
CA GLY A 13 54.37 -30.53 14.60
C GLY A 13 53.37 -29.44 14.19
N ILE A 14 53.84 -28.33 13.61
CA ILE A 14 52.98 -27.25 13.10
C ILE A 14 52.14 -27.73 11.92
N GLY A 15 52.73 -28.49 11.00
CA GLY A 15 52.01 -29.07 9.86
C GLY A 15 50.88 -30.01 10.30
N PHE A 16 51.14 -30.87 11.30
CA PHE A 16 50.15 -31.79 11.83
C PHE A 16 49.03 -31.06 12.60
N ALA A 17 49.36 -30.06 13.42
CA ALA A 17 48.37 -29.23 14.09
C ALA A 17 47.47 -28.46 13.10
N GLY A 18 48.06 -27.93 12.03
CA GLY A 18 47.32 -27.29 10.93
C GLY A 18 46.38 -28.26 10.22
N LEU A 19 46.82 -29.50 9.95
CA LEU A 19 46.00 -30.54 9.34
C LEU A 19 44.85 -30.99 10.26
N VAL A 20 45.10 -31.15 11.57
CA VAL A 20 44.06 -31.51 12.54
C VAL A 20 43.03 -30.38 12.67
N LEU A 21 43.45 -29.12 12.73
CA LEU A 21 42.55 -27.97 12.73
C LEU A 21 41.76 -27.86 11.41
N TYR A 22 42.41 -28.13 10.27
CA TYR A 22 41.73 -28.19 8.98
C TYR A 22 40.69 -29.30 8.92
N LEU A 23 41.00 -30.50 9.41
CA LEU A 23 40.08 -31.63 9.43
C LEU A 23 38.95 -31.45 10.44
N LEU A 24 39.21 -30.83 11.59
CA LEU A 24 38.18 -30.46 12.57
C LEU A 24 37.28 -29.34 12.02
N SER A 25 37.85 -28.33 11.35
CA SER A 25 37.09 -27.29 10.65
C SER A 25 36.25 -27.88 9.51
N TYR A 26 36.82 -28.79 8.73
CA TYR A 26 36.15 -29.50 7.64
C TYR A 26 35.02 -30.40 8.14
N LYS A 27 35.23 -31.12 9.24
CA LYS A 27 34.19 -31.96 9.87
C LYS A 27 33.10 -31.12 10.55
N TYR A 28 33.48 -30.04 11.22
CA TYR A 28 32.54 -29.07 11.80
C TYR A 28 31.69 -28.38 10.72
N SER A 29 32.28 -28.14 9.55
CA SER A 29 31.57 -27.69 8.35
C SER A 29 30.65 -28.79 7.80
N LYS A 30 31.08 -30.06 7.72
CA LYS A 30 30.25 -31.12 7.15
C LYS A 30 29.04 -31.52 8.01
N ASP A 31 29.17 -31.45 9.34
CA ASP A 31 28.10 -31.86 10.26
C ASP A 31 27.02 -30.76 10.47
N LYS A 32 27.22 -29.54 9.96
CA LYS A 32 26.24 -28.43 9.98
C LYS A 32 25.76 -27.97 8.60
N TYR A 33 26.40 -28.43 7.52
CA TYR A 33 26.11 -27.98 6.16
C TYR A 33 25.77 -29.17 5.27
N ILE A 34 24.50 -29.26 4.86
CA ILE A 34 24.14 -30.08 3.71
C ILE A 34 24.36 -29.18 2.49
N ASP A 35 25.56 -29.28 1.91
CA ASP A 35 25.94 -28.63 0.67
C ASP A 35 25.18 -29.30 -0.50
N TYR A 36 24.05 -28.69 -0.87
CA TYR A 36 23.48 -28.86 -2.20
C TYR A 36 24.05 -27.72 -3.04
N GLY A 37 25.06 -28.04 -3.86
CA GLY A 37 25.80 -27.09 -4.68
C GLY A 37 24.93 -25.98 -5.27
N ASP A 38 25.45 -24.76 -5.18
CA ASP A 38 24.90 -23.51 -5.73
C ASP A 38 23.41 -23.27 -5.41
N ASN A 39 23.10 -23.00 -4.12
CA ASN A 39 22.19 -21.93 -3.64
C ASN A 39 21.66 -22.09 -2.19
N TRP A 40 22.37 -22.80 -1.30
CA TRP A 40 21.95 -22.91 0.10
C TRP A 40 23.12 -22.88 1.07
N THR A 41 23.19 -21.86 1.93
CA THR A 41 24.00 -21.89 3.15
C THR A 41 23.14 -21.63 4.37
N VAL A 42 22.68 -22.69 5.04
CA VAL A 42 22.11 -22.54 6.39
C VAL A 42 23.25 -22.15 7.33
N VAL A 43 23.46 -20.86 7.53
CA VAL A 43 24.36 -20.36 8.57
C VAL A 43 23.56 -20.31 9.86
N GLU A 44 23.90 -21.20 10.79
CA GLU A 44 23.40 -21.19 12.18
C GLU A 44 21.87 -21.27 12.35
N GLY A 45 21.16 -21.95 11.45
CA GLY A 45 19.71 -22.11 11.54
C GLY A 45 18.90 -20.93 11.01
N HIS A 46 19.55 -19.95 10.39
CA HIS A 46 18.90 -18.86 9.66
C HIS A 46 18.73 -19.22 8.18
N ILE A 47 17.58 -18.89 7.57
CA ILE A 47 17.42 -19.01 6.12
C ILE A 47 18.15 -17.86 5.44
N THR A 48 19.26 -18.16 4.78
CA THR A 48 19.80 -17.31 3.70
C THR A 48 19.25 -17.72 2.32
N GLY A 49 18.61 -18.90 2.21
CA GLY A 49 18.11 -19.51 0.97
C GLY A 49 16.72 -19.08 0.48
N ALA A 50 16.13 -18.03 1.04
CA ALA A 50 14.86 -17.50 0.52
C ALA A 50 14.90 -17.07 -0.96
N PRO A 51 16.02 -16.52 -1.49
CA PRO A 51 16.12 -16.25 -2.91
C PRO A 51 15.92 -17.50 -3.79
N ALA A 52 16.45 -18.65 -3.36
CA ALA A 52 16.31 -19.91 -4.11
C ALA A 52 14.88 -20.45 -4.08
N LEU A 53 14.19 -20.39 -2.93
CA LEU A 53 12.75 -20.75 -2.87
C LEU A 53 11.88 -19.79 -3.66
N LEU A 54 12.29 -18.52 -3.81
CA LEU A 54 11.58 -17.56 -4.66
C LEU A 54 11.78 -17.87 -6.15
N SER A 55 13.01 -18.13 -6.60
CA SER A 55 13.34 -18.30 -8.03
C SER A 55 13.15 -19.72 -8.57
N ASP A 56 13.42 -20.73 -7.75
CA ASP A 56 13.58 -22.13 -8.19
C ASP A 56 12.68 -23.10 -7.42
N PHE A 57 11.53 -22.62 -6.94
CA PHE A 57 10.59 -23.38 -6.09
C PHE A 57 10.31 -24.80 -6.62
N ASP A 58 10.06 -24.93 -7.93
CA ASP A 58 9.73 -26.22 -8.58
C ASP A 58 10.93 -27.19 -8.67
N LYS A 59 12.16 -26.66 -8.61
CA LYS A 59 13.40 -27.44 -8.71
C LYS A 59 13.87 -27.95 -7.36
N ILE A 60 13.30 -27.44 -6.26
CA ILE A 60 13.75 -27.74 -4.89
C ILE A 60 12.91 -28.88 -4.30
N PRO A 61 13.50 -30.06 -4.02
CA PRO A 61 12.79 -31.14 -3.36
C PRO A 61 12.27 -30.71 -1.99
N ASN A 62 11.01 -31.03 -1.70
CA ASN A 62 10.33 -30.68 -0.45
C ASN A 62 10.17 -29.15 -0.19
N ALA A 63 10.22 -28.30 -1.22
CA ALA A 63 10.04 -26.83 -1.06
C ALA A 63 8.80 -26.46 -0.24
N THR A 64 7.66 -27.10 -0.48
CA THR A 64 6.41 -26.89 0.26
C THR A 64 6.53 -27.20 1.76
N LYS A 65 7.24 -28.28 2.12
CA LYS A 65 7.51 -28.64 3.52
C LYS A 65 8.45 -27.64 4.20
N MET A 66 9.41 -27.10 3.46
CA MET A 66 10.30 -26.04 3.97
C MET A 66 9.49 -24.78 4.29
N VAL A 67 8.64 -24.34 3.36
CA VAL A 67 7.73 -23.19 3.58
C VAL A 67 6.90 -23.39 4.85
N GLU A 68 6.28 -24.55 5.03
CA GLU A 68 5.51 -24.83 6.24
C GLU A 68 6.39 -24.79 7.50
N LYS A 69 7.52 -25.49 7.50
CA LYS A 69 8.45 -25.52 8.63
C LYS A 69 8.89 -24.11 9.05
N TYR A 70 9.30 -23.30 8.09
CA TYR A 70 9.90 -21.99 8.34
C TYR A 70 8.89 -20.90 8.68
N SER A 71 7.60 -21.14 8.42
CA SER A 71 6.55 -20.24 8.90
C SER A 71 6.44 -20.20 10.44
N PHE A 72 7.03 -21.17 11.14
CA PHE A 72 7.11 -21.25 12.62
C PHE A 72 8.48 -20.81 13.16
N ASP A 73 9.35 -20.29 12.30
CA ASP A 73 10.71 -19.93 12.70
C ASP A 73 10.67 -18.84 13.77
N LYS A 74 11.61 -18.86 14.73
CA LYS A 74 11.65 -17.85 15.80
C LYS A 74 12.03 -16.47 15.26
N ILE A 75 12.77 -16.41 14.16
CA ILE A 75 13.25 -15.18 13.53
C ILE A 75 12.16 -14.61 12.62
N SER A 76 11.78 -13.37 12.85
CA SER A 76 10.74 -12.69 12.06
C SER A 76 11.12 -12.56 10.59
N ASP A 77 12.37 -12.22 10.27
CA ASP A 77 12.85 -12.14 8.88
C ASP A 77 12.63 -13.45 8.11
N THR A 78 12.89 -14.59 8.75
CA THR A 78 12.62 -15.91 8.19
C THR A 78 11.13 -16.10 7.87
N ARG A 79 10.25 -15.76 8.81
CA ARG A 79 8.79 -15.86 8.59
C ARG A 79 8.28 -14.87 7.54
N PHE A 80 8.90 -13.69 7.43
CA PHE A 80 8.58 -12.72 6.38
C PHE A 80 8.94 -13.25 5.00
N ARG A 81 10.11 -13.88 4.86
CA ARG A 81 10.52 -14.52 3.60
C ARG A 81 9.59 -15.66 3.20
N VAL A 82 9.08 -16.41 4.17
CA VAL A 82 8.03 -17.41 3.93
C VAL A 82 6.79 -16.77 3.30
N PHE A 83 6.36 -15.61 3.79
CA PHE A 83 5.28 -14.86 3.15
C PHE A 83 5.60 -14.52 1.69
N LEU A 84 6.80 -14.00 1.38
CA LEU A 84 7.17 -13.68 -0.01
C LEU A 84 7.11 -14.91 -0.93
N ILE A 85 7.56 -16.07 -0.44
CA ILE A 85 7.51 -17.33 -1.19
C ILE A 85 6.05 -17.76 -1.43
N ILE A 86 5.20 -17.63 -0.41
CA ILE A 86 3.76 -17.90 -0.54
C ILE A 86 3.12 -16.94 -1.54
N ASP A 87 3.49 -15.66 -1.55
CA ASP A 87 2.93 -14.67 -2.45
C ASP A 87 3.15 -15.03 -3.93
N GLU A 88 4.33 -15.58 -4.25
CA GLU A 88 4.70 -15.97 -5.61
C GLU A 88 4.26 -17.39 -5.99
N HIS A 89 4.24 -18.32 -5.04
CA HIS A 89 3.97 -19.74 -5.31
C HIS A 89 2.71 -20.26 -4.62
N PHE A 90 1.74 -19.39 -4.35
CA PHE A 90 0.53 -19.71 -3.58
C PHE A 90 -0.16 -21.01 -4.04
N ASP A 91 -0.39 -21.15 -5.34
CA ASP A 91 -1.09 -22.30 -5.93
C ASP A 91 -0.30 -23.61 -5.85
N LYS A 92 1.00 -23.54 -5.58
CA LYS A 92 1.90 -24.70 -5.47
C LYS A 92 2.08 -25.15 -4.04
N ILE A 93 1.59 -24.39 -3.05
CA ILE A 93 1.74 -24.66 -1.63
C ILE A 93 0.38 -25.12 -1.09
N PRO A 94 0.15 -26.44 -0.89
CA PRO A 94 -1.19 -26.97 -0.60
C PRO A 94 -1.87 -26.38 0.64
N ASN A 95 -1.11 -25.85 1.59
CA ASN A 95 -1.61 -25.26 2.83
C ASN A 95 -1.38 -23.74 2.92
N ALA A 96 -1.10 -23.04 1.82
CA ALA A 96 -0.77 -21.61 1.79
C ALA A 96 -1.77 -20.73 2.57
N ALA A 97 -3.07 -20.98 2.39
CA ALA A 97 -4.13 -20.26 3.09
C ALA A 97 -4.02 -20.38 4.62
N ASN A 98 -3.77 -21.59 5.12
CA ASN A 98 -3.60 -21.84 6.56
C ASN A 98 -2.33 -21.16 7.10
N ILE A 99 -1.25 -21.09 6.30
CA ILE A 99 -0.03 -20.39 6.68
C ILE A 99 -0.31 -18.89 6.80
N ILE A 100 -0.97 -18.28 5.82
CA ILE A 100 -1.34 -16.86 5.86
C ILE A 100 -2.26 -16.57 7.05
N GLU A 101 -3.26 -17.41 7.30
CA GLU A 101 -4.11 -17.28 8.49
C GLU A 101 -3.28 -17.30 9.78
N ARG A 102 -2.32 -18.21 9.92
CA ARG A 102 -1.44 -18.25 11.09
C ARG A 102 -0.56 -17.00 11.19
N LEU A 103 0.08 -16.58 10.10
CA LEU A 103 0.94 -15.38 10.07
C LEU A 103 0.15 -14.09 10.34
N SER A 104 -1.16 -14.08 10.07
CA SER A 104 -2.03 -12.96 10.44
C SER A 104 -2.27 -12.81 11.95
N HIS A 105 -1.81 -13.76 12.76
CA HIS A 105 -1.79 -13.71 14.23
C HIS A 105 -0.39 -13.55 14.81
N ASP A 106 0.63 -13.34 13.97
CA ASP A 106 2.02 -13.25 14.41
C ASP A 106 2.22 -12.09 15.41
N PRO A 107 3.03 -12.24 16.46
CA PRO A 107 3.29 -11.14 17.39
C PRO A 107 3.94 -9.92 16.72
N VAL A 108 4.66 -10.11 15.62
CA VAL A 108 5.36 -9.05 14.89
C VAL A 108 4.44 -8.42 13.86
N ALA A 109 4.17 -7.11 14.02
CA ALA A 109 3.27 -6.35 13.14
C ALA A 109 3.69 -6.41 11.66
N PHE A 110 4.99 -6.44 11.38
CA PHE A 110 5.51 -6.56 10.01
C PHE A 110 5.07 -7.87 9.33
N ILE A 111 4.99 -8.97 10.09
CA ILE A 111 4.53 -10.26 9.58
C ILE A 111 3.02 -10.25 9.34
N ARG A 112 2.23 -9.68 10.26
CA ARG A 112 0.79 -9.52 10.07
C ARG A 112 0.46 -8.65 8.86
N ARG A 113 1.24 -7.59 8.63
CA ARG A 113 1.13 -6.77 7.42
C ARG A 113 1.45 -7.57 6.16
N GLY A 114 2.52 -8.38 6.17
CA GLY A 114 2.82 -9.32 5.08
C GLY A 114 1.65 -10.27 4.82
N ALA A 115 1.08 -10.87 5.87
CA ALA A 115 -0.09 -11.73 5.74
C ALA A 115 -1.27 -11.02 5.05
N LEU A 116 -1.53 -9.74 5.36
CA LEU A 116 -2.56 -8.95 4.67
C LEU A 116 -2.30 -8.74 3.18
N LEU A 117 -1.04 -8.56 2.77
CA LEU A 117 -0.68 -8.50 1.34
C LEU A 117 -1.05 -9.80 0.64
N GLY A 118 -0.74 -10.94 1.26
CA GLY A 118 -1.13 -12.27 0.76
C GLY A 118 -2.65 -12.44 0.71
N VAL A 119 -3.37 -12.01 1.75
CA VAL A 119 -4.84 -12.01 1.77
C VAL A 119 -5.42 -11.16 0.64
N LYS A 120 -4.86 -9.97 0.38
CA LYS A 120 -5.30 -9.10 -0.70
C LYS A 120 -5.12 -9.75 -2.08
N LYS A 121 -3.95 -10.34 -2.34
CA LYS A 121 -3.62 -10.95 -3.63
C LYS A 121 -4.43 -12.23 -3.90
N HIS A 122 -4.63 -13.04 -2.86
CA HIS A 122 -5.24 -14.38 -2.96
C HIS A 122 -6.60 -14.48 -2.25
N PHE A 123 -7.34 -13.39 -2.16
CA PHE A 123 -8.57 -13.27 -1.36
C PHE A 123 -9.56 -14.42 -1.61
N ASP A 124 -9.85 -14.73 -2.88
CA ASP A 124 -10.82 -15.77 -3.26
C ASP A 124 -10.35 -17.20 -2.97
N LYS A 125 -9.05 -17.39 -2.69
CA LYS A 125 -8.46 -18.70 -2.37
C LYS A 125 -8.25 -18.90 -0.87
N ILE A 126 -8.56 -17.91 -0.03
CA ILE A 126 -8.40 -17.97 1.41
C ILE A 126 -9.80 -17.96 2.05
N PRO A 127 -10.28 -19.10 2.59
CA PRO A 127 -11.67 -19.25 3.03
C PRO A 127 -12.17 -18.20 4.05
N ASN A 128 -11.28 -17.64 4.85
CA ASN A 128 -11.59 -16.65 5.89
C ASN A 128 -10.95 -15.26 5.62
N ALA A 129 -10.63 -14.94 4.37
CA ALA A 129 -9.97 -13.69 3.98
C ALA A 129 -10.65 -12.43 4.56
N ALA A 130 -11.98 -12.35 4.45
CA ALA A 130 -12.76 -11.24 4.99
C ALA A 130 -12.59 -11.07 6.50
N ASN A 131 -12.64 -12.17 7.26
CA ASN A 131 -12.47 -12.17 8.72
C ASN A 131 -11.06 -11.75 9.13
N ILE A 132 -10.04 -12.11 8.35
CA ILE A 132 -8.66 -11.66 8.59
C ILE A 132 -8.55 -10.14 8.43
N ILE A 133 -9.10 -9.59 7.35
CA ILE A 133 -9.10 -8.13 7.11
C ILE A 133 -9.88 -7.40 8.20
N GLU A 134 -11.07 -7.88 8.57
CA GLU A 134 -11.88 -7.32 9.67
C GLU A 134 -11.12 -7.31 11.00
N ARG A 135 -10.48 -8.42 11.36
CA ARG A 135 -9.72 -8.48 12.62
C ARG A 135 -8.55 -7.49 12.59
N LEU A 136 -7.82 -7.43 11.48
CA LEU A 136 -6.61 -6.61 11.38
C LEU A 136 -6.89 -5.12 11.10
N SER A 137 -8.11 -4.73 10.73
CA SER A 137 -8.51 -3.31 10.75
C SER A 137 -8.54 -2.72 12.17
N HIS A 138 -8.59 -3.58 13.18
CA HIS A 138 -8.55 -3.24 14.60
C HIS A 138 -7.16 -3.44 15.24
N ASP A 139 -6.15 -3.80 14.47
CA ASP A 139 -4.80 -4.12 14.96
C ASP A 139 -4.16 -2.95 15.71
N SER A 140 -3.42 -3.15 16.79
CA SER A 140 -2.79 -2.04 17.51
C SER A 140 -1.77 -1.25 16.67
N ASN A 141 -1.19 -1.86 15.63
CA ASN A 141 -0.22 -1.23 14.75
C ASN A 141 -0.89 -0.51 13.57
N LYS A 142 -0.60 0.79 13.43
CA LYS A 142 -1.17 1.65 12.37
C LYS A 142 -0.85 1.20 10.95
N PHE A 143 0.33 0.60 10.70
CA PHE A 143 0.69 0.10 9.37
C PHE A 143 -0.12 -1.14 9.01
N VAL A 144 -0.44 -1.98 10.00
CA VAL A 144 -1.33 -3.13 9.80
C VAL A 144 -2.76 -2.65 9.53
N LYS A 145 -3.27 -1.67 10.28
CA LYS A 145 -4.60 -1.08 10.01
C LYS A 145 -4.69 -0.46 8.62
N SER A 146 -3.67 0.29 8.21
CA SER A 146 -3.62 0.92 6.88
C SER A 146 -3.65 -0.13 5.76
N GLU A 147 -2.87 -1.21 5.92
CA GLU A 147 -2.90 -2.34 4.98
C GLU A 147 -4.27 -3.06 4.98
N ALA A 148 -4.91 -3.19 6.14
CA ALA A 148 -6.26 -3.74 6.24
C ALA A 148 -7.30 -2.83 5.57
N ALA A 149 -7.18 -1.51 5.71
CA ALA A 149 -8.00 -0.53 5.00
C ALA A 149 -7.85 -0.65 3.48
N GLU A 150 -6.63 -0.88 3.00
CA GLU A 150 -6.39 -1.16 1.57
C GLU A 150 -6.99 -2.52 1.15
N GLY A 151 -6.99 -3.51 2.05
CA GLY A 151 -7.73 -4.76 1.87
C GLY A 151 -9.23 -4.54 1.70
N VAL A 152 -9.84 -3.71 2.56
CA VAL A 152 -11.24 -3.28 2.43
C VAL A 152 -11.47 -2.58 1.09
N LEU A 153 -10.59 -1.67 0.69
CA LEU A 153 -10.67 -1.00 -0.62
C LEU A 153 -10.64 -1.97 -1.81
N SER A 154 -9.83 -3.04 -1.71
CA SER A 154 -9.62 -3.99 -2.80
C SER A 154 -10.77 -4.98 -2.95
N HIS A 155 -11.42 -5.35 -1.83
CA HIS A 155 -12.42 -6.42 -1.76
C HIS A 155 -13.72 -5.99 -1.07
N PHE A 156 -14.08 -4.70 -1.15
CA PHE A 156 -15.20 -4.10 -0.42
C PHE A 156 -16.48 -4.94 -0.53
N ASP A 157 -16.84 -5.33 -1.76
CA ASP A 157 -18.09 -6.05 -2.04
C ASP A 157 -18.08 -7.51 -1.57
N LYS A 158 -16.92 -8.05 -1.20
CA LYS A 158 -16.74 -9.41 -0.69
C LYS A 158 -16.58 -9.47 0.82
N ILE A 159 -16.51 -8.31 1.49
CA ILE A 159 -16.37 -8.21 2.95
C ILE A 159 -17.72 -7.77 3.53
N PRO A 160 -18.45 -8.65 4.24
CA PRO A 160 -19.83 -8.38 4.65
C PRO A 160 -20.06 -7.08 5.45
N ASN A 161 -19.05 -6.64 6.20
CA ASN A 161 -19.09 -5.45 7.05
C ASN A 161 -18.12 -4.34 6.58
N ALA A 162 -17.72 -4.34 5.31
CA ALA A 162 -16.77 -3.36 4.74
C ALA A 162 -17.16 -1.91 5.02
N ALA A 163 -18.44 -1.59 4.90
CA ALA A 163 -18.98 -0.27 5.20
C ALA A 163 -18.68 0.13 6.65
N LYS A 164 -19.06 -0.71 7.62
CA LYS A 164 -18.83 -0.47 9.05
C LYS A 164 -17.35 -0.31 9.38
N ILE A 165 -16.49 -1.19 8.86
CA ILE A 165 -15.04 -1.09 9.04
C ILE A 165 -14.53 0.27 8.51
N THR A 166 -15.01 0.70 7.34
CA THR A 166 -14.63 2.00 6.76
C THR A 166 -15.07 3.17 7.66
N GLU A 167 -16.28 3.11 8.21
CA GLU A 167 -16.76 4.13 9.14
C GLU A 167 -15.88 4.20 10.38
N GLU A 168 -15.56 3.07 11.01
CA GLU A 168 -14.69 2.99 12.19
C GLU A 168 -13.27 3.49 11.88
N LEU A 169 -12.70 3.07 10.75
CA LEU A 169 -11.38 3.50 10.31
C LEU A 169 -11.29 5.00 10.06
N SER A 170 -12.40 5.62 9.62
CA SER A 170 -12.46 7.07 9.38
C SER A 170 -12.24 7.92 10.64
N TYR A 171 -12.32 7.31 11.84
CA TYR A 171 -12.06 7.98 13.11
C TYR A 171 -10.59 8.07 13.49
N TYR A 172 -9.70 7.35 12.82
CA TYR A 172 -8.26 7.44 13.09
C TYR A 172 -7.62 8.68 12.45
N SER A 173 -6.61 9.21 13.14
CA SER A 173 -5.89 10.42 12.72
C SER A 173 -4.78 10.16 11.71
N ASP A 174 -4.31 8.92 11.57
CA ASP A 174 -3.18 8.53 10.71
C ASP A 174 -3.50 8.78 9.23
N LYS A 175 -2.55 9.45 8.54
CA LYS A 175 -2.70 9.93 7.18
C LYS A 175 -3.00 8.81 6.18
N ASP A 176 -2.28 7.68 6.29
CA ASP A 176 -2.44 6.58 5.33
C ASP A 176 -3.82 5.93 5.48
N ILE A 177 -4.29 5.73 6.72
CA ILE A 177 -5.63 5.21 6.99
C ILE A 177 -6.71 6.13 6.42
N LYS A 178 -6.59 7.44 6.62
CA LYS A 178 -7.53 8.42 6.07
C LYS A 178 -7.54 8.38 4.54
N LEU A 179 -6.36 8.33 3.91
CA LEU A 179 -6.24 8.24 2.46
C LEU A 179 -6.96 7.01 1.92
N GLN A 180 -6.81 5.85 2.57
CA GLN A 180 -7.55 4.64 2.17
C GLN A 180 -9.07 4.81 2.37
N CYS A 181 -9.52 5.37 3.49
CA CYS A 181 -10.95 5.64 3.73
C CYS A 181 -11.56 6.55 2.66
N VAL A 182 -10.84 7.60 2.26
CA VAL A 182 -11.29 8.52 1.20
C VAL A 182 -11.33 7.83 -0.16
N LYS A 183 -10.36 6.95 -0.47
CA LYS A 183 -10.40 6.11 -1.69
C LYS A 183 -11.60 5.14 -1.66
N ILE A 184 -11.93 4.58 -0.50
CA ILE A 184 -13.11 3.72 -0.33
C ILE A 184 -14.38 4.54 -0.57
N LEU A 185 -14.52 5.71 0.06
CA LEU A 185 -15.66 6.62 -0.16
C LEU A 185 -15.84 6.96 -1.63
N LYS A 186 -14.75 7.26 -2.35
CA LYS A 186 -14.80 7.55 -3.78
C LYS A 186 -15.41 6.40 -4.59
N LYS A 187 -15.08 5.14 -4.25
CA LYS A 187 -15.54 3.97 -5.00
C LYS A 187 -16.91 3.43 -4.55
N HIS A 188 -17.22 3.56 -3.26
CA HIS A 188 -18.33 2.86 -2.61
C HIS A 188 -19.25 3.81 -1.84
N PHE A 189 -19.35 5.07 -2.26
CA PHE A 189 -20.12 6.12 -1.57
C PHE A 189 -21.53 5.67 -1.17
N ASP A 190 -22.29 5.10 -2.11
CA ASP A 190 -23.68 4.66 -1.89
C ASP A 190 -23.82 3.47 -0.94
N LYS A 191 -22.74 2.71 -0.73
CA LYS A 191 -22.75 1.50 0.11
C LYS A 191 -22.36 1.80 1.56
N ILE A 192 -22.03 3.06 1.88
CA ILE A 192 -21.58 3.47 3.21
C ILE A 192 -22.66 4.37 3.82
N PRO A 193 -23.42 3.91 4.83
CA PRO A 193 -24.53 4.66 5.41
C PRO A 193 -24.18 6.09 5.82
N ASN A 194 -23.00 6.30 6.43
CA ASN A 194 -22.55 7.61 6.88
C ASN A 194 -21.58 8.33 5.90
N ALA A 195 -21.57 7.97 4.61
CA ALA A 195 -20.61 8.49 3.63
C ALA A 195 -20.52 10.02 3.62
N LYS A 196 -21.67 10.71 3.64
CA LYS A 196 -21.75 12.18 3.64
C LYS A 196 -21.08 12.80 4.86
N LYS A 197 -21.35 12.27 6.05
CA LYS A 197 -20.75 12.73 7.31
C LYS A 197 -19.23 12.52 7.32
N ILE A 198 -18.78 11.37 6.82
CA ILE A 198 -17.35 11.07 6.72
C ILE A 198 -16.68 11.99 5.70
N PHE A 199 -17.31 12.24 4.55
CA PHE A 199 -16.83 13.19 3.55
C PHE A 199 -16.66 14.59 4.14
N VAL A 200 -17.68 15.12 4.82
CA VAL A 200 -17.61 16.44 5.48
C VAL A 200 -16.49 16.51 6.50
N LYS A 201 -16.29 15.45 7.29
CA LYS A 201 -15.16 15.38 8.22
C LYS A 201 -13.82 15.44 7.50
N PHE A 202 -13.65 14.68 6.42
CA PHE A 202 -12.40 14.71 5.65
C PHE A 202 -12.19 16.04 4.94
N SER A 203 -13.24 16.75 4.52
CA SER A 203 -13.10 18.07 3.89
C SER A 203 -12.67 19.20 4.82
N GLN A 204 -12.51 18.91 6.11
CA GLN A 204 -11.95 19.82 7.11
C GLN A 204 -10.44 19.64 7.29
N THR A 205 -9.84 18.64 6.64
CA THR A 205 -8.38 18.41 6.68
C THR A 205 -7.64 19.31 5.69
N SER A 206 -6.39 19.65 6.01
CA SER A 206 -5.47 20.35 5.10
C SER A 206 -4.54 19.37 4.37
N ASP A 207 -4.97 18.12 4.17
CA ASP A 207 -4.13 17.05 3.63
C ASP A 207 -4.17 17.08 2.10
N GLU A 208 -3.02 17.42 1.51
CA GLU A 208 -2.83 17.58 0.07
C GLU A 208 -3.10 16.28 -0.72
N ASP A 209 -2.93 15.10 -0.12
CA ASP A 209 -3.18 13.83 -0.81
C ASP A 209 -4.67 13.47 -0.85
N ILE A 210 -5.45 13.99 0.11
CA ILE A 210 -6.88 13.71 0.27
C ILE A 210 -7.71 14.67 -0.58
N ASN A 211 -7.37 15.95 -0.58
CA ASN A 211 -8.14 17.01 -1.23
C ASN A 211 -8.48 16.75 -2.71
N PRO A 212 -7.53 16.31 -3.57
CA PRO A 212 -7.80 15.92 -4.95
C PRO A 212 -8.87 14.82 -5.07
N ILE A 213 -8.92 13.90 -4.13
CA ILE A 213 -9.90 12.81 -4.12
C ILE A 213 -11.27 13.31 -3.65
N LEU A 214 -11.30 14.27 -2.72
CA LEU A 214 -12.56 14.89 -2.30
C LEU A 214 -13.19 15.71 -3.43
N ILE A 215 -12.41 16.44 -4.23
CA ILE A 215 -12.90 17.10 -5.45
C ILE A 215 -13.55 16.10 -6.40
N LYS A 216 -12.92 14.93 -6.59
CA LYS A 216 -13.50 13.84 -7.40
C LYS A 216 -14.84 13.35 -6.86
N ILE A 217 -14.99 13.26 -5.55
CA ILE A 217 -16.28 12.87 -4.95
C ILE A 217 -17.32 13.97 -5.18
N LEU A 218 -16.97 15.25 -4.94
CA LEU A 218 -17.86 16.38 -5.16
C LEU A 218 -18.35 16.45 -6.59
N ARG A 219 -17.48 16.21 -7.58
CA ARG A 219 -17.88 16.19 -8.99
C ARG A 219 -19.12 15.33 -9.23
N TYR A 220 -19.20 14.14 -8.64
CA TYR A 220 -20.31 13.22 -8.87
C TYR A 220 -21.44 13.35 -7.84
N ARG A 221 -21.20 14.02 -6.71
CA ARG A 221 -22.09 14.01 -5.54
C ARG A 221 -22.40 15.40 -5.00
N PHE A 222 -22.16 16.45 -5.80
CA PHE A 222 -22.25 17.85 -5.35
C PHE A 222 -23.59 18.14 -4.66
N ASN A 223 -24.70 17.81 -5.34
CA ASN A 223 -26.06 18.01 -4.83
C ASN A 223 -26.45 17.09 -3.65
N GLU A 224 -25.67 16.05 -3.37
CA GLU A 224 -25.95 15.12 -2.28
C GLU A 224 -25.24 15.50 -0.98
N ILE A 225 -24.17 16.30 -1.06
CA ILE A 225 -23.33 16.70 0.07
C ILE A 225 -23.86 18.00 0.67
N PRO A 226 -24.10 18.06 1.99
CA PRO A 226 -24.47 19.31 2.64
C PRO A 226 -23.32 20.32 2.56
N ASP A 227 -23.65 21.58 2.29
CA ASP A 227 -22.70 22.69 2.18
C ASP A 227 -21.60 22.43 1.13
N ALA A 228 -21.93 21.68 0.06
CA ALA A 228 -21.00 21.35 -1.02
C ALA A 228 -20.31 22.58 -1.63
N PRO A 229 -21.00 23.71 -1.89
CA PRO A 229 -20.36 24.90 -2.42
C PRO A 229 -19.26 25.46 -1.51
N GLU A 230 -19.53 25.61 -0.22
CA GLU A 230 -18.57 26.12 0.76
C GLU A 230 -17.40 25.14 0.96
N ILE A 231 -17.71 23.84 1.00
CA ILE A 231 -16.70 22.78 1.10
C ILE A 231 -15.77 22.80 -0.13
N PHE A 232 -16.33 22.91 -1.33
CA PHE A 232 -15.57 23.00 -2.57
C PHE A 232 -14.63 24.21 -2.54
N SER A 233 -15.13 25.40 -2.21
CA SER A 233 -14.32 26.61 -2.13
C SER A 233 -13.15 26.48 -1.14
N ARG A 234 -13.38 25.86 0.03
CA ARG A 234 -12.34 25.62 1.03
C ARG A 234 -11.28 24.63 0.54
N ILE A 235 -11.70 23.49 -0.03
CA ILE A 235 -10.77 22.49 -0.57
C ILE A 235 -9.94 23.12 -1.69
N LEU A 236 -10.59 23.80 -2.64
CA LEU A 236 -9.91 24.41 -3.78
C LEU A 236 -8.89 25.46 -3.32
N SER A 237 -9.26 26.34 -2.39
CA SER A 237 -8.34 27.32 -1.79
C SER A 237 -7.13 26.67 -1.13
N THR A 238 -7.33 25.54 -0.45
CA THR A 238 -6.24 24.77 0.15
C THR A 238 -5.32 24.22 -0.93
N ILE A 239 -5.86 23.61 -1.98
CA ILE A 239 -5.03 23.06 -3.07
C ILE A 239 -4.25 24.19 -3.76
N MET A 240 -4.88 25.32 -4.07
CA MET A 240 -4.24 26.45 -4.74
C MET A 240 -3.08 27.07 -3.94
N THR A 241 -3.10 26.95 -2.61
CA THR A 241 -2.06 27.52 -1.72
C THR A 241 -0.97 26.52 -1.33
N THR A 242 -1.27 25.22 -1.32
CA THR A 242 -0.35 24.17 -0.84
C THR A 242 0.35 23.43 -1.97
N VAL A 243 -0.31 23.29 -3.12
CA VAL A 243 0.21 22.47 -4.22
C VAL A 243 0.95 23.36 -5.20
N THR A 244 2.30 23.29 -5.17
CA THR A 244 3.19 24.06 -6.05
C THR A 244 3.06 23.67 -7.52
N LYS A 245 2.47 22.50 -7.80
CA LYS A 245 2.14 22.03 -9.15
C LYS A 245 0.91 21.13 -9.10
N PHE A 246 -0.17 21.56 -9.74
CA PHE A 246 -1.43 20.82 -9.81
C PHE A 246 -1.25 19.60 -10.74
N ASP A 247 -0.41 18.64 -10.34
CA ASP A 247 0.11 17.54 -11.17
C ASP A 247 -0.94 16.47 -11.55
N ASN A 248 -2.20 16.66 -11.15
CA ASN A 248 -3.27 15.72 -11.45
C ASN A 248 -4.28 16.35 -12.41
N GLU A 249 -4.04 16.15 -13.72
CA GLU A 249 -4.96 16.39 -14.83
C GLU A 249 -6.41 16.14 -14.47
N VAL A 250 -6.68 14.98 -13.85
CA VAL A 250 -8.02 14.56 -13.50
C VAL A 250 -8.66 15.54 -12.52
N SER A 251 -7.92 15.97 -11.49
CA SER A 251 -8.44 16.93 -10.50
C SER A 251 -8.68 18.32 -11.09
N PHE A 252 -7.89 18.71 -12.10
CA PHE A 252 -8.10 19.97 -12.81
C PHE A 252 -9.43 19.94 -13.58
N LEU A 253 -9.66 18.87 -14.35
CA LEU A 253 -10.90 18.67 -15.09
C LEU A 253 -12.11 18.53 -14.17
N ASP A 254 -11.98 17.84 -13.05
CA ASP A 254 -13.05 17.71 -12.06
C ASP A 254 -13.44 19.09 -11.48
N THR A 255 -12.45 19.96 -11.24
CA THR A 255 -12.67 21.33 -10.76
C THR A 255 -13.41 22.18 -11.79
N LEU A 256 -12.97 22.15 -13.06
CA LEU A 256 -13.67 22.86 -14.13
C LEU A 256 -15.10 22.36 -14.33
N HIS A 257 -15.32 21.05 -14.21
CA HIS A 257 -16.65 20.48 -14.31
C HIS A 257 -17.58 21.01 -13.22
N ILE A 258 -17.12 21.02 -11.97
CA ILE A 258 -17.88 21.59 -10.84
C ILE A 258 -18.21 23.06 -11.10
N PHE A 259 -17.24 23.87 -11.56
CA PHE A 259 -17.53 25.25 -11.96
C PHE A 259 -18.53 25.33 -13.11
N SER A 260 -18.45 24.45 -14.11
CA SER A 260 -19.35 24.46 -15.25
C SER A 260 -20.80 24.15 -14.87
N GLU A 261 -21.03 23.29 -13.86
CA GLU A 261 -22.38 22.88 -13.46
C GLU A 261 -22.94 23.75 -12.34
N HIS A 262 -22.10 24.09 -11.34
CA HIS A 262 -22.52 24.71 -10.08
C HIS A 262 -22.00 26.14 -9.89
N PHE A 263 -21.62 26.83 -10.97
CA PHE A 263 -21.00 28.17 -10.93
C PHE A 263 -21.68 29.15 -9.96
N TYR A 264 -23.01 29.27 -10.05
CA TYR A 264 -23.78 30.26 -9.30
C TYR A 264 -24.04 29.86 -7.84
N GLU A 265 -23.78 28.60 -7.47
CA GLU A 265 -23.91 28.11 -6.11
C GLU A 265 -22.62 28.33 -5.30
N ILE A 266 -21.47 28.41 -5.98
CA ILE A 266 -20.14 28.50 -5.37
C ILE A 266 -19.87 29.94 -4.90
N PRO A 267 -19.58 30.16 -3.59
CA PRO A 267 -19.19 31.47 -3.08
C PRO A 267 -17.95 31.98 -3.83
N ASP A 268 -17.90 33.25 -4.24
CA ASP A 268 -16.75 33.85 -4.93
C ASP A 268 -16.25 33.08 -6.17
N ALA A 269 -17.13 32.32 -6.85
CA ALA A 269 -16.78 31.43 -7.95
C ALA A 269 -15.94 32.10 -9.04
N LYS A 270 -16.28 33.33 -9.39
CA LYS A 270 -15.61 34.13 -10.42
C LYS A 270 -14.14 34.38 -10.08
N GLU A 271 -13.84 34.84 -8.87
CA GLU A 271 -12.48 35.16 -8.46
C GLU A 271 -11.66 33.88 -8.27
N MET A 272 -12.25 32.85 -7.66
CA MET A 272 -11.59 31.55 -7.53
C MET A 272 -11.25 30.91 -8.88
N LEU A 273 -12.19 30.91 -9.82
CA LEU A 273 -11.93 30.39 -11.15
C LEU A 273 -10.85 31.18 -11.87
N LYS A 274 -10.84 32.51 -11.75
CA LYS A 274 -9.81 33.36 -12.35
C LYS A 274 -8.42 33.02 -11.81
N ILE A 275 -8.28 32.89 -10.49
CA ILE A 275 -7.03 32.47 -9.83
C ILE A 275 -6.66 31.07 -10.31
N PHE A 276 -7.59 30.13 -10.28
CA PHE A 276 -7.39 28.74 -10.68
C PHE A 276 -6.90 28.60 -12.13
N VAL A 277 -7.55 29.29 -13.07
CA VAL A 277 -7.16 29.33 -14.49
C VAL A 277 -5.77 29.94 -14.66
N ASN A 278 -5.48 31.05 -13.98
CA ASN A 278 -4.18 31.72 -14.09
C ASN A 278 -3.04 30.87 -13.53
N THR A 279 -3.25 30.20 -12.39
CA THR A 279 -2.27 29.28 -11.78
C THR A 279 -1.99 28.08 -12.68
N ASN A 280 -2.95 27.66 -13.50
CA ASN A 280 -2.84 26.50 -14.40
C ASN A 280 -2.74 26.88 -15.88
N LYS A 281 -2.30 28.12 -16.19
CA LYS A 281 -2.33 28.66 -17.56
C LYS A 281 -1.63 27.77 -18.59
N ASN A 282 -0.41 27.30 -18.28
CA ASN A 282 0.36 26.43 -19.20
C ASN A 282 -0.39 25.13 -19.50
N TYR A 283 -1.03 24.55 -18.47
CA TYR A 283 -1.79 23.32 -18.61
C TYR A 283 -3.07 23.53 -19.44
N ILE A 284 -3.72 24.67 -19.29
CA ILE A 284 -4.87 25.07 -20.11
C ILE A 284 -4.46 25.29 -21.57
N GLU A 285 -3.30 25.88 -21.85
CA GLU A 285 -2.81 26.07 -23.21
C GLU A 285 -2.59 24.73 -23.92
N ASP A 286 -2.02 23.74 -23.23
CA ASP A 286 -1.86 22.39 -23.76
C ASP A 286 -3.21 21.70 -24.01
N LEU A 287 -4.13 21.81 -23.05
CA LEU A 287 -5.46 21.19 -23.09
C LEU A 287 -6.46 21.87 -24.03
N SER A 288 -6.33 23.17 -24.28
CA SER A 288 -7.24 23.95 -25.15
C SER A 288 -7.24 23.51 -26.61
N ARG A 289 -6.31 22.61 -26.98
CA ARG A 289 -6.27 21.91 -28.27
C ARG A 289 -7.34 20.83 -28.38
N GLU A 290 -7.96 20.43 -27.27
CA GLU A 290 -9.08 19.50 -27.23
C GLU A 290 -10.43 20.24 -27.30
N GLU A 291 -11.21 19.95 -28.34
CA GLU A 291 -12.50 20.61 -28.62
C GLU A 291 -13.49 20.54 -27.45
N TYR A 292 -13.49 19.43 -26.71
CA TYR A 292 -14.33 19.25 -25.52
C TYR A 292 -14.03 20.29 -24.43
N LEU A 293 -12.74 20.54 -24.16
CA LEU A 293 -12.31 21.46 -23.11
C LEU A 293 -12.52 22.91 -23.52
N LYS A 294 -12.35 23.21 -24.81
CA LYS A 294 -12.71 24.51 -25.37
C LYS A 294 -14.19 24.82 -25.12
N ASN A 295 -15.10 23.89 -25.44
CA ASN A 295 -16.54 24.07 -25.21
C ASN A 295 -16.88 24.25 -23.71
N MET A 296 -16.22 23.49 -22.83
CA MET A 296 -16.41 23.63 -21.38
C MET A 296 -15.95 25.01 -20.88
N LEU A 297 -14.76 25.46 -21.31
CA LEU A 297 -14.23 26.77 -20.97
C LEU A 297 -15.09 27.90 -21.52
N GLU A 298 -15.56 27.79 -22.77
CA GLU A 298 -16.48 28.77 -23.36
C GLU A 298 -17.79 28.87 -22.56
N ASN A 299 -18.39 27.75 -22.16
CA ASN A 299 -19.58 27.75 -21.30
C ASN A 299 -19.30 28.48 -19.98
N ILE A 300 -18.19 28.15 -19.32
CA ILE A 300 -17.78 28.80 -18.07
C ILE A 300 -17.54 30.31 -18.27
N PHE A 301 -16.82 30.72 -19.32
CA PHE A 301 -16.54 32.13 -19.59
C PHE A 301 -17.80 32.91 -19.98
N ASN A 302 -18.74 32.28 -20.69
CA ASN A 302 -20.03 32.89 -20.98
C ASN A 302 -20.78 33.19 -19.68
N LYS A 303 -20.80 32.26 -18.71
CA LYS A 303 -21.39 32.48 -17.38
C LYS A 303 -20.76 33.64 -16.62
N ILE A 304 -19.45 33.85 -16.77
CA ILE A 304 -18.73 35.01 -16.20
C ILE A 304 -19.16 36.31 -16.88
N SER A 305 -19.40 36.29 -18.20
CA SER A 305 -19.74 37.47 -19.00
C SER A 305 -21.22 37.89 -18.92
N ASP A 306 -22.11 36.94 -18.59
CA ASP A 306 -23.57 37.14 -18.54
C ASP A 306 -24.05 37.99 -17.35
N GLU A 307 -23.16 38.41 -16.43
CA GLU A 307 -23.46 39.35 -15.35
C GLU A 307 -23.82 40.78 -15.81
N ARG A 308 -24.14 40.99 -17.10
CA ARG A 308 -24.82 42.22 -17.56
C ARG A 308 -26.31 42.29 -17.19
N ILE A 309 -26.87 41.29 -16.50
CA ILE A 309 -28.29 41.28 -16.12
C ILE A 309 -28.45 40.85 -14.66
N LYS A 310 -28.27 41.80 -13.73
CA LYS A 310 -29.02 42.04 -12.48
C LYS A 310 -28.15 42.74 -11.42
N ILE A 311 -28.10 44.06 -11.52
CA ILE A 311 -28.13 44.98 -10.37
C ILE A 311 -29.38 45.83 -10.57
#